data_AF-A0A502FKW3-F1
#
_entry.id   AF-A0A502FKW3-F1
#
_cell.length_a   1.000
_cell.length_b   1.000
_cell.length_c   1.000
_cell.angle_alpha   90.00
_cell.angle_beta   90.00
_cell.angle_gamma   90.00
#
_symmetry.space_group_name_H-M   'P 1'
#
loop_
_entity.id
_entity.type
_entity.pdbx_description
1 polymer ?
#
loop_
_entity_poly.entity_id
_entity_poly.type
_entity_poly.pdbx_seq_one_letter_code
_entity_poly.pdbx_strand_id
1 'polypeptide(L)'
;MMRILRLRNALLGLPMLLAACAHQVSSAVQHTADTPGFLLGVWHGFIFPAAWVLSLLMPDVAVYAVPNQGGWYDFGFFIGIVFLGVGANRTRTVYVTRVVRR
;
A
#
# COMPACT_ATOMS: atom_id res chain seq x y z
N MET A 1 -23.15 26.21 15.91
CA MET A 1 -22.41 26.93 14.85
C MET A 1 -20.89 26.77 14.96
N MET A 2 -20.24 27.29 16.02
CA MET A 2 -18.76 27.36 16.14
C MET A 2 -18.02 26.01 16.18
N ARG A 3 -18.56 24.98 16.83
CA ARG A 3 -17.99 23.61 16.81
C ARG A 3 -18.05 22.95 15.43
N ILE A 4 -19.14 23.18 14.71
CA ILE A 4 -19.34 22.68 13.34
C ILE A 4 -18.36 23.36 12.37
N LEU A 5 -18.16 24.67 12.52
CA LEU A 5 -17.17 25.42 11.73
C LEU A 5 -15.73 24.96 11.99
N ARG A 6 -15.37 24.69 13.26
CA ARG A 6 -14.06 24.14 13.65
C ARG A 6 -13.84 22.73 13.12
N LEU A 7 -14.85 21.85 13.19
CA LEU A 7 -14.77 20.52 12.58
C LEU A 7 -14.61 20.60 11.06
N ARG A 8 -15.31 21.52 10.39
CA ARG A 8 -15.20 21.71 8.94
C ARG A 8 -13.80 22.17 8.53
N ASN A 9 -13.23 23.12 9.26
CA ASN A 9 -11.87 23.59 9.02
C ASN A 9 -10.81 22.52 9.33
N ALA A 10 -11.01 21.70 10.37
CA ALA A 10 -10.15 20.57 10.66
C ALA A 10 -10.24 19.47 9.58
N LEU A 11 -11.45 19.20 9.08
CA LEU A 11 -11.71 18.22 8.03
C LEU A 11 -11.07 18.60 6.69
N LEU A 12 -11.01 19.91 6.37
CA LEU A 12 -10.37 20.42 5.15
C LEU A 12 -8.86 20.66 5.31
N GLY A 13 -8.41 21.09 6.48
CA GLY A 13 -7.01 21.43 6.73
C GLY A 13 -6.08 20.22 6.87
N LEU A 14 -6.55 19.15 7.53
CA LEU A 14 -5.76 17.94 7.74
C LEU A 14 -5.31 17.25 6.43
N PRO A 15 -6.18 16.98 5.43
CA PRO A 15 -5.76 16.35 4.19
C PRO A 15 -4.81 17.22 3.36
N MET A 16 -4.93 18.55 3.40
CA MET A 16 -3.97 19.45 2.71
C MET A 16 -2.57 19.39 3.32
N LEU A 17 -2.46 19.24 4.65
CA LEU A 17 -1.17 19.06 5.32
C LEU A 17 -0.56 17.69 5.01
N LEU A 18 -1.38 16.64 4.94
CA LEU A 18 -0.93 15.28 4.59
C LEU A 18 -0.48 15.17 3.12
N ALA A 19 -1.14 15.88 2.20
CA ALA A 19 -0.78 15.88 0.78
C ALA A 19 0.61 16.47 0.52
N ALA A 20 1.11 17.37 1.38
CA ALA A 20 2.46 17.93 1.26
C ALA A 20 3.58 16.89 1.50
N CYS A 21 3.31 15.82 2.24
CA CYS A 21 4.27 14.74 2.49
C CYS A 21 4.30 13.68 1.38
N ALA A 22 3.26 13.59 0.54
CA ALA A 22 3.11 12.57 -0.50
C ALA A 22 3.65 13.05 -1.85
N HIS A 23 4.82 13.70 -1.86
CA HIS A 23 5.43 14.18 -3.09
C HIS A 23 6.16 13.05 -3.84
N GLN A 24 5.81 12.84 -5.11
CA GLN A 24 6.48 11.87 -5.97
C GLN A 24 7.73 12.49 -6.59
N VAL A 25 8.89 11.83 -6.41
CA VAL A 25 10.16 12.28 -6.98
C VAL A 25 10.18 12.00 -8.48
N SER A 26 10.30 13.05 -9.30
CA SER A 26 10.26 12.93 -10.76
C SER A 26 11.35 12.04 -11.35
N SER A 27 12.53 11.96 -10.71
CA SER A 27 13.61 11.07 -11.16
C SER A 27 13.33 9.58 -10.92
N ALA A 28 12.37 9.24 -10.06
CA ALA A 28 11.98 7.85 -9.78
C ALA A 28 10.89 7.33 -10.73
N VAL A 29 10.31 8.20 -11.56
CA VAL A 29 9.25 7.85 -12.51
C VAL A 29 9.78 7.94 -13.93
N GLN A 30 9.63 6.86 -14.70
CA GLN A 30 10.00 6.82 -16.11
C GLN A 30 8.91 6.10 -16.92
N HIS A 31 8.83 6.45 -18.20
CA HIS A 31 7.87 5.88 -19.15
C HIS A 31 8.59 5.39 -20.41
N THR A 32 9.62 4.57 -20.20
CA THR A 32 10.30 3.86 -21.29
C THR A 32 9.75 2.44 -21.42
N ALA A 33 10.00 1.78 -22.54
CA ALA A 33 9.49 0.43 -22.81
C ALA A 33 9.91 -0.59 -21.72
N ASP A 34 11.10 -0.42 -21.14
CA ASP A 34 11.65 -1.33 -20.13
C ASP A 34 11.27 -0.94 -18.70
N THR A 35 10.54 0.16 -18.50
CA THR A 35 10.20 0.62 -17.15
C THR A 35 9.10 -0.24 -16.53
N PRO A 36 9.29 -0.78 -15.30
CA PRO A 36 8.29 -1.60 -14.62
C PRO A 36 6.93 -0.91 -14.46
N GLY A 37 5.91 -1.53 -15.05
CA GLY A 37 4.51 -1.09 -15.00
C GLY A 37 3.64 -1.95 -14.08
N PHE A 38 2.32 -1.90 -14.29
CA PHE A 38 1.32 -2.53 -13.43
C PHE A 38 1.59 -4.01 -13.08
N LEU A 39 1.80 -4.87 -14.10
CA LEU A 39 1.96 -6.32 -13.86
C LEU A 39 3.21 -6.66 -13.06
N LEU A 40 4.31 -5.95 -13.29
CA LEU A 40 5.52 -6.08 -12.49
C LEU A 40 5.30 -5.54 -11.07
N GLY A 41 4.49 -4.49 -10.91
CA GLY A 41 4.01 -4.04 -9.60
C GLY A 41 3.32 -5.17 -8.84
N VAL A 42 2.35 -5.86 -9.46
CA VAL A 42 1.65 -7.00 -8.84
C VAL A 42 2.61 -8.10 -8.42
N TRP A 43 3.56 -8.45 -9.28
CA TRP A 43 4.58 -9.46 -8.96
C TRP A 43 5.49 -9.03 -7.81
N HIS A 44 6.02 -7.81 -7.83
CA HIS A 44 6.87 -7.28 -6.77
C HIS A 44 6.14 -7.18 -5.43
N GLY A 45 4.86 -6.81 -5.45
CA GLY A 45 4.02 -6.81 -4.26
C GLY A 45 3.80 -8.21 -3.68
N PHE A 46 3.64 -9.23 -4.53
CA PHE A 46 3.49 -10.63 -4.10
C PHE A 46 4.76 -11.17 -3.41
N ILE A 47 5.94 -10.90 -3.99
CA ILE A 47 7.22 -11.36 -3.44
C ILE A 47 7.77 -10.45 -2.32
N PHE A 48 7.04 -9.39 -1.95
CA PHE A 48 7.47 -8.38 -0.99
C PHE A 48 8.10 -8.94 0.30
N PRO A 49 7.53 -9.95 0.99
CA PRO A 49 8.13 -10.45 2.24
C PRO A 49 9.52 -11.06 2.02
N ALA A 50 9.70 -11.79 0.91
CA ALA A 50 10.99 -12.37 0.57
C ALA A 50 11.99 -11.29 0.13
N ALA A 51 11.56 -10.35 -0.72
CA ALA A 51 12.41 -9.24 -1.18
C ALA A 51 12.86 -8.35 0.00
N TRP A 52 12.00 -8.11 0.98
CA TRP A 52 12.34 -7.37 2.18
C TRP A 52 13.39 -8.09 3.02
N VAL A 53 13.24 -9.40 3.27
CA VAL A 53 14.26 -10.18 4.00
C VAL A 53 15.61 -10.14 3.27
N LEU A 54 15.60 -10.29 1.94
CA LEU A 54 16.82 -10.23 1.14
C LEU A 54 17.47 -8.85 1.15
N SER A 55 16.69 -7.76 1.12
CA SER A 55 17.22 -6.39 1.19
C SER A 55 17.96 -6.05 2.48
N LEU A 56 17.70 -6.80 3.57
CA LEU A 56 18.43 -6.64 4.84
C LEU A 56 19.82 -7.30 4.80
N LEU A 57 20.03 -8.24 3.88
CA LEU A 57 21.24 -9.06 3.78
C LEU A 57 22.09 -8.69 2.56
N MET A 58 21.46 -8.19 1.49
CA MET A 58 22.07 -7.93 0.20
C MET A 58 21.81 -6.47 -0.21
N PRO A 59 22.86 -5.64 -0.39
CA PRO A 59 22.69 -4.23 -0.72
C PRO A 59 22.09 -4.01 -2.12
N ASP A 60 22.22 -5.00 -3.00
CA ASP A 60 21.75 -4.91 -4.39
C ASP A 60 20.28 -5.32 -4.56
N VAL A 61 19.60 -5.71 -3.48
CA VAL A 61 18.18 -6.11 -3.53
C VAL A 61 17.30 -4.96 -3.09
N ALA A 62 16.54 -4.43 -4.03
CA ALA A 62 15.49 -3.45 -3.76
C ALA A 62 14.13 -4.12 -3.65
N VAL A 63 13.36 -3.72 -2.64
CA VAL A 63 11.96 -4.15 -2.45
C VAL A 63 11.04 -3.55 -3.52
N TYR A 64 11.42 -2.38 -4.03
CA TYR A 64 10.65 -1.58 -4.97
C TYR A 64 11.49 -1.27 -6.20
N ALA A 65 10.93 -1.42 -7.40
CA ALA A 65 11.62 -1.02 -8.61
C ALA A 65 11.76 0.51 -8.68
N VAL A 66 12.98 0.99 -8.90
CA VAL A 66 13.27 2.39 -9.17
C VAL A 66 14.25 2.43 -10.35
N PRO A 67 13.92 3.11 -11.46
CA PRO A 67 12.67 3.83 -11.75
C PRO A 67 11.48 2.90 -12.09
N ASN A 68 10.26 3.40 -11.96
CA ASN A 68 9.00 2.69 -12.31
C ASN A 68 8.01 3.61 -13.04
N GLN A 69 6.86 3.11 -13.50
CA GLN A 69 5.83 3.90 -14.21
C GLN A 69 4.93 4.75 -13.28
N GLY A 70 5.28 4.91 -12.01
CA GLY A 70 4.52 5.64 -11.01
C GLY A 70 3.23 4.92 -10.63
N GLY A 71 2.12 5.67 -10.57
CA GLY A 71 0.88 5.22 -9.92
C GLY A 71 0.33 3.86 -10.37
N TRP A 72 0.53 3.45 -11.63
CA TRP A 72 0.11 2.12 -12.09
C TRP A 72 0.96 0.99 -11.52
N TYR A 73 2.27 1.19 -11.41
CA TYR A 73 3.15 0.24 -10.75
C TYR A 73 2.82 0.17 -9.25
N ASP A 74 2.63 1.33 -8.60
CA ASP A 74 2.27 1.44 -7.18
C ASP A 74 0.94 0.73 -6.87
N PHE A 75 -0.07 0.91 -7.73
CA PHE A 75 -1.36 0.24 -7.62
C PHE A 75 -1.24 -1.29 -7.77
N GLY A 76 -0.43 -1.75 -8.72
CA GLY A 76 -0.12 -3.18 -8.86
C GLY A 76 0.56 -3.72 -7.60
N PHE A 77 1.56 -3.02 -7.07
CA PHE A 77 2.28 -3.39 -5.85
C PHE A 77 1.35 -3.52 -4.65
N PHE A 78 0.43 -2.58 -4.47
CA PHE A 78 -0.63 -2.66 -3.46
C PHE A 78 -1.48 -3.92 -3.61
N ILE A 79 -1.92 -4.24 -4.84
CA ILE A 79 -2.70 -5.46 -5.10
C ILE A 79 -1.90 -6.71 -4.74
N GLY A 80 -0.63 -6.77 -5.15
CA GLY A 80 0.27 -7.88 -4.88
C GLY A 80 0.41 -8.15 -3.38
N ILE A 81 0.58 -7.11 -2.56
CA ILE A 81 0.69 -7.25 -1.10
C ILE A 81 -0.63 -7.71 -0.48
N VAL A 82 -1.71 -7.01 -0.78
CA VAL A 82 -2.96 -7.11 -0.01
C VAL A 82 -3.76 -8.35 -0.38
N PHE A 83 -3.87 -8.66 -1.67
CA PHE A 83 -4.74 -9.73 -2.14
C PHE A 83 -4.01 -11.04 -2.39
N LEU A 84 -2.74 -10.99 -2.77
CA LEU A 84 -1.95 -12.17 -3.12
C LEU A 84 -0.88 -12.50 -2.08
N GLY A 85 -0.43 -11.51 -1.31
CA GLY A 85 0.55 -11.66 -0.24
C GLY A 85 -0.06 -12.02 1.12
N VAL A 86 0.51 -11.44 2.19
CA VAL A 86 0.22 -11.83 3.60
C VAL A 86 -1.19 -11.41 4.07
N GLY A 87 -1.91 -10.57 3.32
CA GLY A 87 -3.22 -10.03 3.70
C GLY A 87 -4.39 -11.03 3.68
N ALA A 88 -4.26 -12.17 2.98
CA ALA A 88 -5.34 -13.14 2.80
C ALA A 88 -5.38 -14.25 3.87
N ASN A 89 -4.95 -13.98 5.11
CA ASN A 89 -4.86 -15.01 6.14
C ASN A 89 -6.22 -15.27 6.82
N ARG A 90 -6.94 -16.27 6.29
CA ARG A 90 -8.11 -16.99 6.84
C ARG A 90 -8.97 -16.27 7.90
N THR A 91 -10.18 -15.87 7.49
CA THR A 91 -11.27 -15.58 8.43
C THR A 91 -11.77 -16.89 9.06
N ARG A 92 -11.77 -16.99 10.39
CA ARG A 92 -12.37 -18.12 11.13
C ARG A 92 -13.78 -17.75 11.58
N THR A 93 -14.79 -18.48 11.11
CA THR A 93 -16.15 -18.37 11.65
C THR A 93 -16.22 -19.07 13.01
N VAL A 94 -16.67 -18.35 14.05
CA VAL A 94 -16.91 -18.90 15.39
C VAL A 94 -18.41 -18.99 15.61
N TYR A 95 -18.92 -20.22 15.75
CA TYR A 95 -20.30 -20.45 16.16
C TYR A 95 -20.41 -20.27 17.67
N VAL A 96 -21.24 -19.32 18.12
CA VAL A 96 -21.52 -19.09 19.53
C VAL A 96 -22.91 -19.63 19.85
N THR A 97 -22.99 -20.72 20.60
CA THR A 97 -24.26 -21.27 21.08
C THR A 97 -24.71 -20.46 22.29
N ARG A 98 -25.85 -19.75 22.19
CA ARG A 98 -26.43 -19.03 23.33
C ARG A 98 -27.26 -20.00 24.16
N VAL A 99 -26.82 -20.31 25.38
CA VAL A 99 -27.61 -21.10 26.33
C VAL A 99 -28.56 -20.17 27.08
N VAL A 100 -29.87 -20.32 26.87
CA VAL A 100 -30.90 -19.58 27.62
C VAL A 100 -31.27 -20.41 28.86
N ARG A 101 -30.90 -19.94 30.05
CA ARG A 101 -31.41 -20.50 31.31
C ARG A 101 -32.79 -19.92 31.59
N ARG A 102 -33.75 -20.80 31.87
CA ARG A 102 -35.12 -20.49 32.27
C ARG A 102 -35.21 -20.28 33.77
#